data_AF-A0A8T4MIU9-F1
#
_entry.id   AF-A0A8T4MIU9-F1
#
_cell.length_a   1.000
_cell.length_b   1.000
_cell.length_c   1.000
_cell.angle_alpha   90.00
_cell.angle_beta   90.00
_cell.angle_gamma   90.00
#
_symmetry.space_group_name_H-M   'P 1'
#
loop_
_entity.id
_entity.type
_entity.pdbx_description
1 polymer ?
#
loop_
_entity_poly.entity_id
_entity_poly.type
_entity_poly.pdbx_seq_one_letter_code
_entity_poly.pdbx_strand_id
1 'polypeptide(L)'
;MNIKSQLRIQEMAFMLVGVVLFFSLVGLIGMGILYSGIYKEANRLADQKTFGAMVALADSPEFSCVSSKSNCIDGDKAISLINKTNYVKFWPFTSLRIITRYSAFNKGYNQMIKCSIANYPNCDLITIYDKKVAGEIASSNFIAFCRKEYQDFGNLQGRSYDKCEIGMIVAGTEYKNPKSKT
;
A
#
# COMPACT_ATOMS: atom_id res chain seq x y z
N MET A 1 -34.85 13.28 64.31
CA MET A 1 -33.92 12.95 63.21
C MET A 1 -32.93 14.10 63.09
N ASN A 2 -31.64 13.88 63.34
CA ASN A 2 -30.68 14.98 63.55
C ASN A 2 -30.08 15.46 62.22
N ILE A 3 -30.57 16.62 61.75
CA ILE A 3 -30.32 17.19 60.42
C ILE A 3 -28.83 17.52 60.20
N LYS A 4 -28.11 17.86 61.29
CA LYS A 4 -26.67 18.17 61.25
C LYS A 4 -25.79 16.98 60.85
N SER A 5 -26.18 15.76 61.22
CA SER A 5 -25.41 14.56 60.88
C SER A 5 -25.66 14.08 59.44
N GLN A 6 -26.85 14.34 58.87
CA GLN A 6 -27.16 13.97 57.48
C GLN A 6 -26.47 14.89 56.46
N LEU A 7 -26.31 16.19 56.77
CA LEU A 7 -25.57 17.14 55.94
C LEU A 7 -24.10 16.73 55.76
N ARG A 8 -23.43 16.34 56.85
CA ARG A 8 -22.04 15.84 56.80
C ARG A 8 -21.86 14.58 55.95
N ILE A 9 -22.87 13.72 55.92
CA ILE A 9 -22.84 12.47 55.12
C ILE A 9 -23.01 12.80 53.64
N GLN A 10 -23.88 13.76 53.28
CA GLN A 10 -24.04 14.22 51.90
C GLN A 10 -22.79 14.94 51.36
N GLU A 11 -22.10 15.72 52.18
CA GLU A 11 -20.86 16.41 51.79
C GLU A 11 -19.74 15.41 51.44
N MET A 12 -19.58 14.34 52.22
CA MET A 12 -18.59 13.29 51.95
C MET A 12 -18.94 12.44 50.73
N ALA A 13 -20.24 12.17 50.51
CA ALA A 13 -20.71 11.45 49.33
C ALA A 13 -20.49 12.26 48.03
N PHE A 14 -20.72 13.59 48.07
CA PHE A 14 -20.50 14.46 46.92
C PHE A 14 -19.02 14.53 46.52
N MET A 15 -18.12 14.58 47.51
CA MET A 15 -16.67 14.50 47.29
C MET A 15 -16.29 13.19 46.59
N LEU A 16 -16.82 12.06 47.06
CA LEU A 16 -16.51 10.73 46.51
C LEU A 16 -17.01 10.57 45.07
N VAL A 17 -18.22 11.05 44.76
CA VAL A 17 -18.76 11.07 43.38
C VAL A 17 -17.90 11.93 42.46
N GLY A 18 -17.45 13.10 42.91
CA GLY A 18 -16.57 13.97 42.14
C GLY A 18 -15.24 13.31 41.76
N VAL A 19 -14.64 12.58 42.70
CA VAL A 19 -13.38 11.83 42.46
C VAL A 19 -13.58 10.71 41.44
N VAL A 20 -14.66 9.93 41.56
CA VAL A 20 -14.97 8.85 40.61
C VAL A 20 -15.22 9.38 39.20
N LEU A 21 -15.96 10.49 39.06
CA LEU A 21 -16.19 11.12 37.76
C LEU A 21 -14.91 11.68 37.16
N PHE A 22 -14.05 12.31 37.98
CA PHE A 22 -12.76 12.81 37.53
C PHE A 22 -11.87 11.70 36.98
N PHE A 23 -11.72 10.59 37.73
CA PHE A 23 -10.94 9.44 37.27
C PHE A 23 -11.55 8.76 36.03
N SER A 24 -12.89 8.71 35.94
CA SER A 24 -13.57 8.18 34.75
C SER A 24 -13.26 9.02 33.51
N LEU A 25 -13.26 10.35 33.63
CA LEU A 25 -12.95 11.25 32.53
C LEU A 25 -11.48 11.13 32.08
N VAL A 26 -10.55 11.13 33.04
CA VAL A 26 -9.12 10.93 32.76
C VAL A 26 -8.89 9.56 32.13
N GLY A 27 -9.59 8.52 32.59
CA GLY A 27 -9.53 7.18 32.02
C GLY A 27 -9.96 7.12 30.56
N LEU A 28 -11.08 7.78 30.21
CA LEU A 28 -11.54 7.86 28.81
C LEU A 28 -10.52 8.57 27.90
N ILE A 29 -9.93 9.66 28.37
CA ILE A 29 -8.90 10.41 27.62
C ILE A 29 -7.65 9.54 27.42
N GLY A 30 -7.17 8.88 28.48
CA GLY A 30 -6.01 7.99 28.42
C GLY A 30 -6.22 6.82 27.45
N MET A 31 -7.40 6.21 27.48
CA MET A 31 -7.77 5.12 26.58
C MET A 31 -7.73 5.57 25.11
N GLY A 32 -8.23 6.78 24.80
CA GLY A 32 -8.23 7.33 23.45
C GLY A 32 -6.82 7.52 22.87
N ILE A 33 -5.86 7.95 23.69
CA ILE A 33 -4.46 8.11 23.29
C ILE A 33 -3.81 6.75 23.01
N LEU A 34 -4.03 5.76 23.89
CA LEU A 34 -3.49 4.40 23.72
C LEU A 34 -4.03 3.74 22.45
N TYR A 35 -5.34 3.81 22.22
CA TYR A 35 -5.94 3.26 21.00
C TYR A 35 -5.37 3.89 19.75
N SER A 36 -5.23 5.22 19.73
CA SER A 36 -4.64 5.93 18.58
C SER A 36 -3.22 5.47 18.27
N GLY A 37 -2.43 5.13 19.29
CA GLY A 37 -1.10 4.53 19.13
C GLY A 37 -1.14 3.13 18.50
N ILE A 38 -2.01 2.25 18.99
CA ILE A 38 -2.18 0.88 18.45
C ILE A 38 -2.56 0.92 16.98
N TYR A 39 -3.48 1.81 16.58
CA TYR A 39 -3.87 1.93 15.18
C TYR A 39 -2.69 2.37 14.32
N LYS A 40 -1.93 3.39 14.74
CA LYS A 40 -0.75 3.85 14.01
C LYS A 40 0.25 2.71 13.79
N GLU A 41 0.54 1.92 14.82
CA GLU A 41 1.43 0.77 14.72
C GLU A 41 0.88 -0.35 13.83
N ALA A 42 -0.42 -0.63 13.91
CA ALA A 42 -1.06 -1.62 13.02
C ALA A 42 -0.94 -1.23 11.54
N ASN A 43 -1.04 0.07 11.23
CA ASN A 43 -0.90 0.57 9.86
C ASN A 43 0.54 0.53 9.39
N ARG A 44 1.49 0.96 10.25
CA ARG A 44 2.92 0.86 9.95
C ARG A 44 3.32 -0.58 9.68
N LEU A 45 2.77 -1.52 10.43
CA LEU A 45 3.00 -2.96 10.21
C LEU A 45 2.37 -3.44 8.89
N ALA A 46 1.18 -2.95 8.52
CA ALA A 46 0.56 -3.26 7.23
C ALA A 46 1.41 -2.73 6.06
N ASP A 47 1.93 -1.51 6.15
CA ASP A 47 2.83 -0.92 5.15
C ASP A 47 4.12 -1.72 5.01
N GLN A 48 4.75 -2.12 6.13
CA GLN A 48 5.98 -2.93 6.10
C GLN A 48 5.75 -4.31 5.47
N LYS A 49 4.64 -4.97 5.78
CA LYS A 49 4.27 -6.24 5.14
C LYS A 49 4.01 -6.08 3.65
N THR A 50 3.36 -4.98 3.26
CA THR A 50 3.09 -4.64 1.86
C THR A 50 4.39 -4.46 1.09
N PHE A 51 5.34 -3.73 1.67
CA PHE A 51 6.67 -3.56 1.08
C PHE A 51 7.41 -4.89 0.91
N GLY A 52 7.46 -5.71 1.97
CA GLY A 52 8.09 -7.04 1.89
C GLY A 52 7.44 -7.93 0.83
N ALA A 53 6.12 -7.89 0.73
CA ALA A 53 5.37 -8.63 -0.29
C ALA A 53 5.62 -8.08 -1.71
N MET A 54 5.81 -6.76 -1.89
CA MET A 54 6.20 -6.18 -3.18
C MET A 54 7.59 -6.62 -3.63
N VAL A 55 8.56 -6.66 -2.71
CA VAL A 55 9.92 -7.13 -3.02
C VAL A 55 9.88 -8.61 -3.41
N ALA A 56 9.19 -9.43 -2.62
CA ALA A 56 8.98 -10.84 -2.94
C ALA A 56 8.24 -11.04 -4.27
N LEU A 57 7.31 -10.13 -4.61
CA LEU A 57 6.62 -10.14 -5.90
C LEU A 57 7.56 -9.79 -7.05
N ALA A 58 8.42 -8.78 -6.90
CA ALA A 58 9.41 -8.44 -7.92
C ALA A 58 10.36 -9.62 -8.20
N ASP A 59 10.69 -10.40 -7.18
CA ASP A 59 11.54 -11.59 -7.31
C ASP A 59 10.76 -12.86 -7.72
N SER A 60 9.43 -12.79 -7.89
CA SER A 60 8.61 -13.94 -8.30
C SER A 60 8.82 -14.29 -9.78
N PRO A 61 8.72 -15.56 -10.21
CA PRO A 61 8.90 -15.96 -11.61
C PRO A 61 8.05 -15.18 -12.63
N GLU A 62 6.88 -14.72 -12.21
CA GLU A 62 5.92 -13.93 -12.96
C GLU A 62 6.42 -12.54 -13.33
N PHE A 63 7.28 -11.95 -12.50
CA PHE A 63 7.80 -10.60 -12.70
C PHE A 63 9.32 -10.55 -12.79
N SER A 64 10.05 -11.55 -12.32
CA SER A 64 11.50 -11.45 -12.15
C SER A 64 12.25 -11.37 -13.48
N CYS A 65 13.32 -10.58 -13.46
CA CYS A 65 14.29 -10.50 -14.55
C CYS A 65 15.16 -11.77 -14.58
N VAL A 66 15.58 -12.19 -15.79
CA VAL A 66 16.48 -13.35 -15.96
C VAL A 66 17.91 -13.03 -15.51
N SER A 67 18.30 -11.75 -15.54
CA SER A 67 19.56 -11.30 -14.95
C SER A 67 19.45 -11.25 -13.43
N SER A 68 20.52 -11.58 -12.72
CA SER A 68 20.63 -11.74 -11.25
C SER A 68 20.42 -10.44 -10.43
N LYS A 69 19.52 -9.57 -10.86
CA LYS A 69 19.17 -8.30 -10.24
C LYS A 69 18.01 -8.54 -9.28
N SER A 70 18.22 -8.26 -7.99
CA SER A 70 17.15 -8.24 -7.00
C SER A 70 16.21 -7.05 -7.26
N ASN A 71 14.93 -7.20 -6.89
CA ASN A 71 13.92 -6.12 -7.00
C ASN A 71 13.76 -5.60 -8.44
N CYS A 72 13.73 -6.54 -9.39
CA CYS A 72 13.69 -6.29 -10.82
C CYS A 72 12.43 -6.86 -11.45
N ILE A 73 11.67 -6.03 -12.16
CA ILE A 73 10.49 -6.44 -12.91
C ILE A 73 10.78 -6.44 -14.42
N ASP A 74 10.57 -7.59 -15.03
CA ASP A 74 10.53 -7.80 -16.47
C ASP A 74 9.19 -7.26 -17.03
N GLY A 75 9.31 -6.22 -17.84
CA GLY A 75 8.19 -5.53 -18.46
C GLY A 75 7.45 -6.36 -19.49
N ASP A 76 8.14 -7.26 -20.20
CA ASP A 76 7.54 -8.16 -21.19
C ASP A 76 6.66 -9.21 -20.48
N LYS A 77 7.07 -9.65 -19.29
CA LYS A 77 6.22 -10.48 -18.43
C LYS A 77 5.08 -9.66 -17.81
N ALA A 78 5.36 -8.47 -17.28
CA ALA A 78 4.35 -7.62 -16.65
C ALA A 78 3.21 -7.25 -17.61
N ILE A 79 3.51 -6.97 -18.88
CA ILE A 79 2.48 -6.68 -19.89
C ILE A 79 1.62 -7.91 -20.20
N SER A 80 2.21 -9.11 -20.18
CA SER A 80 1.48 -10.37 -20.41
C SER A 80 0.45 -10.69 -19.32
N LEU A 81 0.64 -10.12 -18.13
CA LEU A 81 -0.24 -10.25 -16.98
C LEU A 81 -1.42 -9.26 -16.99
N ILE A 82 -1.43 -8.29 -17.91
CA ILE A 82 -2.57 -7.39 -18.08
C ILE A 82 -3.83 -8.22 -18.38
N ASN A 83 -4.93 -7.89 -17.70
CA ASN A 83 -6.23 -8.54 -17.82
C ASN A 83 -6.26 -10.03 -17.40
N LYS A 84 -5.20 -10.57 -16.78
CA LYS A 84 -5.21 -11.93 -16.23
C LYS A 84 -5.81 -11.94 -14.82
N THR A 85 -7.14 -12.10 -14.75
CA THR A 85 -7.89 -12.11 -13.49
C THR A 85 -7.56 -13.28 -12.56
N ASN A 86 -6.96 -14.35 -13.06
CA ASN A 86 -6.61 -15.53 -12.26
C ASN A 86 -5.59 -15.22 -11.16
N TYR A 87 -4.72 -14.24 -11.37
CA TYR A 87 -3.67 -13.86 -10.41
C TYR A 87 -4.17 -13.05 -9.21
N VAL A 88 -5.40 -12.54 -9.28
CA VAL A 88 -6.02 -11.68 -8.25
C VAL A 88 -6.13 -12.38 -6.88
N LYS A 89 -6.17 -13.72 -6.88
CA LYS A 89 -6.25 -14.55 -5.67
C LYS A 89 -4.88 -14.92 -5.07
N PHE A 90 -3.80 -14.81 -5.85
CA PHE A 90 -2.46 -15.23 -5.41
C PHE A 90 -1.77 -14.16 -4.56
N TRP A 91 -2.08 -12.89 -4.79
CA TRP A 91 -1.42 -11.79 -4.11
C TRP A 91 -2.35 -11.10 -3.11
N PRO A 92 -1.84 -10.71 -1.93
CA PRO A 92 -2.66 -10.17 -0.84
C PRO A 92 -3.01 -8.68 -1.01
N PHE A 93 -2.92 -8.12 -2.22
CA PHE A 93 -3.17 -6.71 -2.47
C PHE A 93 -4.60 -6.48 -2.99
N THR A 94 -5.13 -5.28 -2.78
CA THR A 94 -6.40 -4.84 -3.34
C THR A 94 -6.24 -4.35 -4.77
N SER A 95 -5.14 -3.67 -5.05
CA SER A 95 -4.74 -3.27 -6.39
C SER A 95 -3.25 -3.49 -6.60
N LEU A 96 -2.84 -3.70 -7.85
CA LEU A 96 -1.44 -3.80 -8.24
C LEU A 96 -1.22 -3.06 -9.55
N ARG A 97 -0.32 -2.08 -9.51
CA ARG A 97 0.02 -1.19 -10.60
C ARG A 97 1.54 -1.03 -10.67
N ILE A 98 2.06 -0.80 -11.88
CA ILE A 98 3.47 -0.54 -12.11
C ILE A 98 3.54 0.72 -12.97
N ILE A 99 4.28 1.72 -12.49
CA ILE A 99 4.59 2.93 -13.24
C ILE A 99 5.96 2.72 -13.86
N THR A 100 6.00 2.75 -15.19
CA THR A 100 7.15 2.25 -15.97
C THR A 100 8.22 3.29 -16.19
N ARG A 101 7.90 4.58 -16.03
CA ARG A 101 8.81 5.69 -16.33
C ARG A 101 8.86 6.72 -15.22
N TYR A 102 10.08 7.19 -14.96
CA TYR A 102 10.34 8.29 -14.04
C TYR A 102 9.54 9.57 -14.36
N SER A 103 9.38 9.91 -15.64
CA SER A 103 8.62 11.09 -16.09
C SER A 103 7.13 11.03 -15.74
N ALA A 104 6.61 9.85 -15.41
CA ALA A 104 5.24 9.67 -14.98
C ALA A 104 5.06 9.80 -13.45
N PHE A 105 6.14 9.81 -12.65
CA PHE A 105 6.02 9.82 -11.18
C PHE A 105 5.34 11.08 -10.63
N ASN A 106 5.42 12.20 -11.35
CA ASN A 106 4.78 13.46 -10.95
C ASN A 106 3.39 13.67 -11.57
N LYS A 107 2.93 12.76 -12.44
CA LYS A 107 1.60 12.87 -13.08
C LYS A 107 0.53 12.28 -12.18
N GLY A 108 -0.67 12.83 -12.20
CA GLY A 108 -1.83 12.15 -11.61
C GLY A 108 -2.20 10.89 -12.39
N TYR A 109 -2.77 9.86 -11.75
CA TYR A 109 -3.17 8.61 -12.44
C TYR A 109 -4.07 8.83 -13.68
N ASN A 110 -4.91 9.88 -13.67
CA ASN A 110 -5.79 10.23 -14.78
C ASN A 110 -5.05 10.86 -15.98
N GLN A 111 -3.81 11.32 -15.77
CA GLN A 111 -2.95 11.92 -16.79
C GLN A 111 -1.92 10.92 -17.34
N MET A 112 -1.81 9.73 -16.73
CA MET A 112 -0.89 8.68 -17.17
C MET A 112 -1.48 7.88 -18.33
N ILE A 113 -0.64 7.58 -19.32
CA ILE A 113 -1.01 6.72 -20.44
C ILE A 113 -1.03 5.26 -19.98
N LYS A 114 -2.23 4.65 -19.95
CA LYS A 114 -2.38 3.23 -19.59
C LYS A 114 -1.71 2.33 -20.62
N CYS A 115 -0.96 1.36 -20.14
CA CYS A 115 -0.31 0.35 -20.96
C CYS A 115 -1.31 -0.71 -21.43
N SER A 116 -1.11 -1.14 -22.66
CA SER A 116 -1.79 -2.21 -23.36
C SER A 116 -0.74 -2.92 -24.24
N ILE A 117 -1.07 -4.11 -24.72
CA ILE A 117 -0.17 -4.85 -25.64
C ILE A 117 0.15 -4.02 -26.89
N ALA A 118 -0.78 -3.17 -27.34
CA ALA A 118 -0.63 -2.37 -28.57
C ALA A 118 0.25 -1.13 -28.42
N ASN A 119 0.35 -0.55 -27.21
CA ASN A 119 1.11 0.69 -26.98
C ASN A 119 2.36 0.48 -26.11
N TYR A 120 2.61 -0.73 -25.60
CA TYR A 120 3.85 -1.09 -24.96
C TYR A 120 5.00 -1.09 -26.00
N PRO A 121 6.17 -0.51 -25.70
CA PRO A 121 6.62 0.03 -24.42
C PRO A 121 6.34 1.53 -24.18
N ASN A 122 5.65 2.21 -25.10
CA ASN A 122 5.40 3.66 -25.08
C ASN A 122 4.19 4.07 -24.22
N CYS A 123 4.11 3.57 -22.98
CA CYS A 123 3.08 3.91 -22.01
C CYS A 123 3.68 4.22 -20.62
N ASP A 124 2.87 4.68 -19.67
CA ASP A 124 3.31 5.15 -18.35
C ASP A 124 2.85 4.23 -17.20
N LEU A 125 1.66 3.61 -17.33
CA LEU A 125 1.00 2.88 -16.23
C LEU A 125 0.52 1.49 -16.67
N ILE A 126 1.13 0.44 -16.13
CA ILE A 126 0.64 -0.93 -16.23
C ILE A 126 -0.29 -1.19 -15.04
N THR A 127 -1.54 -1.54 -15.31
CA THR A 127 -2.49 -2.00 -14.28
C THR A 127 -2.66 -3.50 -14.40
N ILE A 128 -2.19 -4.25 -13.41
CA ILE A 128 -2.31 -5.72 -13.41
C ILE A 128 -3.72 -6.10 -12.98
N TYR A 129 -4.17 -5.56 -11.84
CA TYR A 129 -5.55 -5.68 -11.38
C TYR A 129 -5.90 -4.58 -10.38
N ASP A 130 -7.21 -4.37 -10.20
CA ASP A 130 -7.77 -3.42 -9.25
C ASP A 130 -9.14 -3.94 -8.77
N LYS A 131 -9.25 -4.27 -7.48
CA LYS A 131 -10.49 -4.75 -6.85
C LYS A 131 -11.47 -3.62 -6.51
N LYS A 132 -11.07 -2.35 -6.68
CA LYS A 132 -11.86 -1.14 -6.38
C LYS A 132 -12.44 -1.13 -4.97
N VAL A 133 -11.61 -1.43 -3.98
CA VAL A 133 -12.02 -1.47 -2.56
C VAL A 133 -12.07 -0.04 -2.01
N ALA A 134 -13.14 0.29 -1.28
CA ALA A 134 -13.25 1.57 -0.58
C ALA A 134 -12.26 1.65 0.59
N GLY A 135 -11.53 2.76 0.72
CA GLY A 135 -10.51 2.92 1.76
C GLY A 135 -9.17 2.24 1.47
N GLU A 136 -8.88 1.97 0.19
CA GLU A 136 -7.57 1.51 -0.25
C GLU A 136 -6.48 2.55 0.02
N ILE A 137 -5.37 2.10 0.60
CA ILE A 137 -4.13 2.87 0.71
C ILE A 137 -3.11 2.26 -0.25
N ALA A 138 -2.56 3.09 -1.12
CA ALA A 138 -1.53 2.71 -2.05
C ALA A 138 -0.15 2.91 -1.39
N SER A 139 0.60 1.83 -1.20
CA SER A 139 2.03 1.89 -0.89
C SER A 139 2.81 1.80 -2.20
N SER A 140 3.99 2.40 -2.26
CA SER A 140 4.83 2.38 -3.46
C SER A 140 6.28 2.05 -3.13
N ASN A 141 6.97 1.34 -4.04
CA ASN A 141 8.40 1.08 -3.96
C ASN A 141 9.07 1.27 -5.32
N PHE A 142 10.33 1.69 -5.34
CA PHE A 142 11.13 1.78 -6.55
C PHE A 142 11.67 0.40 -6.94
N ILE A 143 11.68 0.13 -8.23
CA ILE A 143 12.09 -1.15 -8.82
C ILE A 143 12.93 -0.90 -10.07
N ALA A 144 13.77 -1.87 -10.44
CA ALA A 144 14.36 -1.89 -11.76
C ALA A 144 13.34 -2.45 -12.76
N PHE A 145 12.86 -1.64 -13.69
CA PHE A 145 11.94 -2.09 -14.74
C PHE A 145 12.75 -2.38 -16.01
N CYS A 146 12.86 -3.66 -16.38
CA CYS A 146 13.70 -4.11 -17.49
C CYS A 146 12.86 -4.65 -18.65
N ARG A 147 13.34 -4.51 -19.88
CA ARG A 147 12.76 -5.10 -21.08
C ARG A 147 13.85 -5.57 -22.03
N LYS A 148 13.54 -6.53 -22.90
CA LYS A 148 14.49 -6.94 -23.94
C LYS A 148 14.36 -6.02 -25.16
N GLU A 149 15.47 -5.42 -25.57
CA GLU A 149 15.54 -4.68 -26.82
C GLU A 149 16.51 -5.37 -27.78
N TYR A 150 16.20 -5.26 -29.07
CA TYR A 150 17.08 -5.66 -30.14
C TYR A 150 17.69 -4.41 -30.75
N GLN A 151 19.02 -4.32 -30.73
CA GLN A 151 19.74 -3.29 -31.46
C GLN A 151 20.47 -3.94 -32.62
N ASP A 152 20.13 -3.48 -33.81
CA ASP A 152 20.75 -3.93 -35.04
C ASP A 152 22.04 -3.12 -35.26
N PHE A 153 23.19 -3.79 -35.27
CA PHE A 153 24.50 -3.18 -35.50
C PHE A 153 24.95 -3.46 -36.95
N GLY A 154 24.15 -3.05 -37.93
CA GLY A 154 24.48 -3.24 -39.35
C GLY A 154 24.79 -4.69 -39.71
N ASN A 155 25.88 -4.96 -40.44
CA ASN A 155 26.28 -6.28 -40.96
C ASN A 155 26.65 -7.34 -39.89
N LEU A 156 26.34 -7.13 -38.61
CA LEU A 156 26.56 -8.08 -37.52
C LEU A 156 25.22 -8.44 -36.88
N GLN A 157 24.94 -9.74 -36.75
CA GLN A 157 23.72 -10.29 -36.14
C GLN A 157 23.33 -9.52 -34.87
N GLY A 158 22.15 -8.92 -34.88
CA GLY A 158 21.61 -8.13 -33.76
C GLY A 158 21.65 -8.91 -32.44
N ARG A 159 22.24 -8.31 -31.41
CA ARG A 159 22.25 -8.87 -30.05
C ARG A 159 21.09 -8.29 -29.25
N SER A 160 20.34 -9.16 -28.58
CA SER A 160 19.36 -8.74 -27.57
C SER A 160 20.10 -8.27 -26.32
N TYR A 161 19.73 -7.12 -25.78
CA TYR A 161 20.22 -6.64 -24.49
C TYR A 161 19.03 -6.27 -23.59
N ASP A 162 19.25 -6.35 -22.28
CA ASP A 162 18.26 -5.94 -21.29
C ASP A 162 18.40 -4.44 -21.05
N LYS A 163 17.40 -3.66 -21.47
CA LYS A 163 17.30 -2.25 -21.14
C LYS A 163 16.52 -2.09 -19.83
N CYS A 164 17.14 -1.49 -18.84
CA CYS A 164 16.53 -1.29 -17.52
C CYS A 164 16.41 0.20 -17.19
N GLU A 165 15.24 0.59 -16.72
CA GLU A 165 14.91 1.95 -16.27
C GLU A 165 14.36 1.89 -14.84
N ILE A 166 14.30 3.03 -14.15
CA ILE A 166 13.69 3.10 -12.83
C ILE A 166 12.17 3.12 -12.98
N GLY A 167 11.52 2.10 -12.43
CA GLY A 167 10.08 2.02 -12.30
C GLY A 167 9.63 2.15 -10.85
N MET A 168 8.32 2.20 -10.65
CA MET A 168 7.70 2.20 -9.34
C MET A 168 6.56 1.18 -9.31
N ILE A 169 6.64 0.21 -8.41
CA ILE A 169 5.53 -0.68 -8.11
C ILE A 169 4.63 0.00 -7.08
N VAL A 170 3.33 -0.08 -7.29
CA VAL A 170 2.31 0.48 -6.40
C VAL A 170 1.30 -0.62 -6.11
N ALA A 171 1.06 -0.90 -4.84
CA ALA A 171 0.06 -1.88 -4.42
C ALA A 171 -0.87 -1.27 -3.37
N GLY A 172 -2.16 -1.51 -3.59
CA GLY A 172 -3.21 -1.13 -2.66
C GLY A 172 -3.34 -2.16 -1.53
N THR A 173 -3.58 -1.68 -0.32
CA THR A 173 -4.05 -2.51 0.79
C THR A 173 -5.29 -1.91 1.42
N GLU A 174 -6.14 -2.79 1.96
CA GLU A 174 -7.35 -2.39 2.67
C GLU A 174 -6.99 -1.93 4.09
N TYR A 175 -7.35 -0.70 4.42
CA TYR A 175 -7.16 -0.15 5.75
C TYR A 175 -8.36 -0.48 6.65
N LYS A 176 -8.11 -1.03 7.84
CA LYS A 176 -9.17 -1.19 8.87
C LYS A 176 -9.42 0.16 9.56
N ASN A 177 -10.20 1.04 8.94
CA ASN A 177 -10.62 2.29 9.60
C ASN A 177 -11.80 1.99 10.54
N PRO A 178 -11.74 2.30 11.85
CA PRO A 178 -12.89 2.15 12.74
C PRO A 178 -14.11 3.01 12.33
N LYS A 179 -13.94 4.00 11.45
CA LYS A 179 -15.04 4.83 10.93
C LYS A 179 -15.78 4.28 9.70
N SER A 180 -15.41 3.13 9.14
CA SER A 180 -16.09 2.57 7.94
C SER A 180 -17.25 1.61 8.24
N LYS A 181 -17.65 1.49 9.52
CA LYS A 181 -18.91 0.88 9.92
C LYS A 181 -19.85 1.97 10.43
N THR A 182 -20.49 2.67 9.50
CA THR A 182 -21.75 3.37 9.73
C THR A 182 -22.68 2.99 8.60
#